data_AF-A0A1G0AI35-F1
#
_entry.id   AF-A0A1G0AI35-F1
#
_cell.length_a   1.000
_cell.length_b   1.000
_cell.length_c   1.000
_cell.angle_alpha   90.00
_cell.angle_beta   90.00
_cell.angle_gamma   90.00
#
_symmetry.space_group_name_H-M   'P 1'
#
loop_
_entity.id
_entity.type
_entity.pdbx_description
1 polymer ?
#
loop_
_entity_poly.entity_id
_entity_poly.type
_entity_poly.pdbx_seq_one_letter_code
_entity_poly.pdbx_strand_id
1 'polypeptide(L)'
;MPGRPYKDLVIYGCFVLNRLVAELGIDLYQDGLPEKLARVLPGQAGISKEEVKREIKSNHFMTERVIDHLEKDGLVSVEQADGRYRIRITHEGVLHIQKYNEFYRKIYQEQIRDHYRYTKAPFWLRD
;
A
#
# COMPACT_ATOMS: atom_id res chain seq x y z
N MET A 1 -2.04 15.75 -22.79
CA MET A 1 -2.71 15.94 -21.48
C MET A 1 -1.65 16.38 -20.49
N PRO A 2 -1.83 17.47 -19.72
CA PRO A 2 -0.83 17.84 -18.73
C PRO A 2 -0.77 16.70 -17.70
N GLY A 3 0.42 16.10 -17.56
CA GLY A 3 0.63 14.90 -16.78
C GLY A 3 0.14 15.11 -15.35
N ARG A 4 -0.79 14.25 -14.90
CA ARG A 4 -1.22 14.25 -13.51
C ARG A 4 0.02 14.22 -12.61
N PRO A 5 0.12 15.09 -11.60
CA PRO A 5 1.31 15.17 -10.77
C PRO A 5 1.59 13.79 -10.15
N TYR A 6 2.81 13.31 -10.34
CA TYR A 6 3.34 12.02 -9.84
C TYR A 6 3.21 11.85 -8.31
N LYS A 7 2.91 12.93 -7.58
CA LYS A 7 2.90 13.00 -6.10
C LYS A 7 1.49 13.20 -5.54
N ASP A 8 0.54 12.39 -5.99
CA ASP A 8 -0.82 12.42 -5.46
C ASP A 8 -1.00 11.36 -4.35
N LEU A 9 -1.87 11.65 -3.39
CA LEU A 9 -2.17 10.77 -2.26
C LEU A 9 -2.69 9.40 -2.73
N VAL A 10 -3.38 9.36 -3.87
CA VAL A 10 -3.95 8.12 -4.44
C VAL A 10 -2.86 7.13 -4.86
N ILE A 11 -1.85 7.56 -5.63
CA ILE A 11 -0.80 6.65 -6.11
C ILE A 11 0.11 6.22 -4.95
N TYR A 12 0.41 7.13 -4.02
CA TYR A 12 1.17 6.77 -2.83
C TYR A 12 0.41 5.82 -1.92
N GLY A 13 -0.90 6.02 -1.75
CA GLY A 13 -1.76 5.08 -1.05
C GLY A 13 -1.69 3.68 -1.66
N CYS A 14 -1.76 3.60 -2.99
CA CYS A 14 -1.63 2.34 -3.72
C CYS A 14 -0.29 1.62 -3.46
N PHE A 15 0.84 2.35 -3.46
CA PHE A 15 2.15 1.76 -3.14
C PHE A 15 2.19 1.21 -1.71
N VAL A 16 1.66 1.96 -0.75
CA VAL A 16 1.62 1.54 0.66
C VAL A 16 0.74 0.30 0.85
N LEU A 17 -0.45 0.28 0.26
CA LEU A 17 -1.36 -0.88 0.34
C LEU A 17 -0.74 -2.12 -0.29
N ASN A 18 -0.15 -2.00 -1.48
CA ASN A 18 0.53 -3.12 -2.12
C ASN A 18 1.73 -3.61 -1.31
N ARG A 19 2.49 -2.70 -0.67
CA ARG A 19 3.59 -3.05 0.23
C ARG A 19 3.09 -3.80 1.47
N LEU A 20 1.98 -3.37 2.06
CA LEU A 20 1.36 -4.07 3.20
C LEU A 20 0.84 -5.46 2.81
N VAL A 21 0.21 -5.60 1.64
CA VAL A 21 -0.23 -6.91 1.12
C VAL A 21 0.97 -7.83 0.88
N ALA A 22 2.09 -7.29 0.41
CA ALA A 22 3.33 -8.04 0.26
C ALA A 22 3.77 -8.72 1.55
N GLU A 23 3.67 -7.99 2.67
CA GLU A 23 4.06 -8.49 3.99
C GLU A 23 3.14 -9.61 4.49
N LEU A 24 1.89 -9.66 4.02
CA LEU A 24 0.98 -10.75 4.35
C LEU A 24 1.30 -12.06 3.59
N GLY A 25 2.08 -11.98 2.51
CA GLY A 25 2.42 -13.15 1.68
C GLY A 25 1.19 -13.83 1.06
N ILE A 26 0.13 -13.06 0.79
CA ILE A 26 -1.13 -13.56 0.22
C ILE A 26 -1.21 -13.27 -1.28
N ASP A 27 -1.86 -14.17 -2.00
CA ASP A 27 -2.32 -13.92 -3.36
C ASP A 27 -3.69 -13.21 -3.30
N LEU A 28 -3.78 -12.04 -3.93
CA LEU A 28 -5.00 -11.22 -3.97
C LEU A 28 -6.11 -11.84 -4.82
N TYR A 29 -5.79 -12.76 -5.73
CA TYR A 29 -6.73 -13.33 -6.68
C TYR A 29 -7.03 -14.81 -6.42
N GLN A 30 -6.58 -15.34 -5.28
CA GLN A 30 -6.89 -16.71 -4.86
C GLN A 30 -8.36 -16.87 -4.45
N ASP A 31 -8.88 -18.08 -4.64
CA ASP A 31 -10.16 -18.50 -4.08
C ASP A 31 -10.10 -18.52 -2.54
N GLY A 32 -11.20 -18.10 -1.89
CA GLY A 32 -11.29 -18.07 -0.43
C GLY A 32 -10.44 -17.00 0.25
N LEU A 33 -10.16 -15.89 -0.45
CA LEU A 33 -9.44 -14.74 0.11
C LEU A 33 -10.06 -14.24 1.44
N PRO A 34 -11.39 -14.05 1.58
CA PRO A 34 -11.97 -13.54 2.83
C PRO A 34 -11.66 -14.42 4.05
N GLU A 35 -11.77 -15.75 3.91
CA GLU A 35 -11.50 -16.71 4.98
C GLU A 35 -10.02 -16.71 5.36
N LYS A 36 -9.13 -16.55 4.37
CA LYS A 36 -7.69 -16.43 4.61
C LYS A 36 -7.34 -15.12 5.32
N LEU A 37 -7.97 -14.01 4.94
CA LEU A 37 -7.79 -12.73 5.62
C LEU A 37 -8.17 -12.77 7.09
N ALA A 38 -9.29 -13.43 7.43
CA ALA A 38 -9.71 -13.61 8.81
C ALA A 38 -8.64 -14.31 9.68
N ARG A 39 -7.80 -15.17 9.08
CA ARG A 39 -6.71 -15.87 9.77
C ARG A 39 -5.41 -15.08 9.79
N VAL A 40 -5.10 -14.35 8.73
CA VAL A 40 -3.79 -13.69 8.54
C VAL A 40 -3.76 -12.29 9.18
N LEU A 41 -4.82 -11.50 9.03
CA LEU A 41 -4.85 -10.11 9.48
C LEU A 41 -4.62 -9.92 10.99
N PRO A 42 -5.12 -10.78 11.91
CA PRO A 42 -4.87 -10.63 13.34
C PRO A 42 -3.39 -10.79 13.73
N GLY A 43 -2.62 -11.58 12.97
CA GLY A 43 -1.22 -11.87 13.24
C GLY A 43 -0.23 -10.91 12.57
N GLN A 44 -0.71 -9.90 11.84
CA GLN A 44 0.17 -9.06 11.04
C GLN A 44 1.06 -8.16 11.93
N ALA A 45 2.36 -8.17 11.62
CA ALA A 45 3.33 -7.29 12.29
C ALA A 45 3.11 -5.82 11.94
N GLY A 46 2.64 -5.53 10.73
CA GLY A 46 2.59 -4.17 10.18
C GLY A 46 3.97 -3.63 9.83
N ILE A 47 4.00 -2.42 9.26
CA ILE A 47 5.24 -1.72 8.89
C ILE A 47 5.37 -0.41 9.65
N SER A 48 6.59 0.09 9.75
CA SER A 48 6.89 1.39 10.35
C SER A 48 6.66 2.55 9.39
N LYS A 49 6.53 3.76 9.94
CA LYS A 49 6.45 5.00 9.15
C LYS A 49 7.66 5.21 8.24
N GLU A 50 8.86 4.80 8.68
CA GLU A 50 10.06 4.91 7.85
C GLU A 50 10.04 3.92 6.67
N GLU A 51 9.45 2.74 6.83
CA GLU A 51 9.22 1.82 5.71
C GLU A 51 8.20 2.39 4.72
N VAL A 52 7.11 2.98 5.21
CA VAL A 52 6.14 3.70 4.36
C VAL A 52 6.85 4.80 3.55
N LYS A 53 7.65 5.63 4.23
CA LYS A 53 8.40 6.73 3.60
C LYS A 53 9.38 6.24 2.53
N ARG A 54 10.08 5.13 2.80
CA ARG A 54 10.99 4.48 1.83
C ARG A 54 10.22 3.95 0.63
N GLU A 55 9.06 3.34 0.85
CA GLU A 55 8.21 2.82 -0.22
C GLU A 55 7.74 3.95 -1.14
N ILE A 56 7.20 5.05 -0.60
CA ILE A 56 6.68 6.15 -1.42
C ILE A 56 7.78 7.11 -1.92
N LYS A 57 9.03 6.94 -1.46
CA LYS A 57 10.20 7.78 -1.80
C LYS A 57 9.93 9.28 -1.61
N SER A 58 9.31 9.63 -0.49
CA SER A 58 8.85 11.00 -0.21
C SER A 58 9.34 11.53 1.14
N ASN A 59 8.95 12.76 1.48
CA ASN A 59 9.31 13.39 2.75
C ASN A 59 8.36 13.01 3.89
N HIS A 60 8.72 13.38 5.12
CA HIS A 60 7.94 13.07 6.32
C HIS A 60 6.50 13.61 6.25
N PHE A 61 6.33 14.87 5.86
CA PHE A 61 5.02 15.51 5.75
C PHE A 61 4.09 14.77 4.79
N MET A 62 4.58 14.38 3.62
CA MET A 62 3.79 13.61 2.67
C MET A 62 3.49 12.20 3.18
N THR A 63 4.45 11.58 3.86
CA THR A 63 4.26 10.25 4.47
C THR A 63 3.12 10.27 5.48
N GLU A 64 3.07 11.28 6.36
CA GLU A 64 1.96 11.46 7.30
C GLU A 64 0.64 11.66 6.59
N ARG A 65 0.60 12.55 5.60
CA ARG A 65 -0.64 12.79 4.85
C ARG A 65 -1.18 11.54 4.17
N VAL A 66 -0.30 10.67 3.66
CA VAL A 66 -0.69 9.40 3.04
C VAL A 66 -1.23 8.44 4.10
N ILE A 67 -0.55 8.30 5.23
CA ILE A 67 -1.00 7.44 6.34
C ILE A 67 -2.36 7.92 6.86
N ASP A 68 -2.49 9.21 7.17
CA ASP A 68 -3.74 9.82 7.65
C ASP A 68 -4.88 9.64 6.65
N HIS A 69 -4.59 9.75 5.35
CA HIS A 69 -5.60 9.54 4.31
C HIS A 69 -6.07 8.09 4.27
N LEU A 70 -5.14 7.13 4.28
CA LEU A 70 -5.47 5.70 4.27
C LEU A 70 -6.22 5.28 5.54
N GLU A 71 -5.88 5.87 6.69
CA GLU A 71 -6.54 5.59 7.96
C GLU A 71 -7.96 6.16 8.00
N LYS A 72 -8.15 7.40 7.53
CA LYS A 72 -9.48 8.02 7.40
C LYS A 72 -10.40 7.24 6.48
N ASP A 73 -9.84 6.65 5.42
CA ASP A 73 -10.59 5.81 4.49
C ASP A 73 -10.81 4.38 5.03
N GLY A 74 -10.30 4.07 6.23
CA GLY A 74 -10.44 2.76 6.88
C GLY A 74 -9.64 1.65 6.22
N LEU A 75 -8.70 1.98 5.33
CA LEU A 75 -7.90 1.01 4.56
C LEU A 75 -6.70 0.50 5.36
N VAL A 76 -6.23 1.30 6.32
CA VAL A 76 -5.19 0.90 7.28
C VAL A 76 -5.61 1.28 8.70
N SER A 77 -5.03 0.59 9.67
CA SER A 77 -5.07 0.99 11.08
C SER A 77 -3.67 1.39 11.53
N VAL A 78 -3.56 2.48 12.28
CA VAL A 78 -2.29 2.95 12.83
C VAL A 78 -2.28 2.73 14.35
N GLU A 79 -1.31 1.98 14.83
CA GLU A 79 -1.04 1.84 16.25
C GLU A 79 0.25 2.61 16.58
N GLN A 80 0.19 3.46 17.61
CA GLN A 80 1.35 4.17 18.12
C GLN A 80 1.67 3.68 19.54
N ALA A 81 2.81 3.02 19.70
CA ALA A 81 3.30 2.54 21.00
C ALA A 81 4.78 2.90 21.16
N ASP A 82 5.15 3.48 22.29
CA ASP A 82 6.53 3.90 22.62
C ASP A 82 7.20 4.75 21.51
N GLY A 83 6.44 5.66 20.89
CA GLY A 83 6.92 6.52 19.80
C GLY A 83 7.14 5.80 18.47
N ARG A 84 6.79 4.50 18.37
CA ARG A 84 6.88 3.70 17.14
C ARG A 84 5.50 3.57 16.51
N TYR A 85 5.45 3.82 15.21
CA TYR A 85 4.27 3.60 14.39
C TYR A 85 4.25 2.16 13.90
N ARG A 86 3.07 1.53 13.97
CA ARG A 86 2.78 0.24 13.38
C ARG A 86 1.53 0.38 12.50
N ILE A 87 1.77 0.47 11.20
CA ILE A 87 0.72 0.60 10.19
C ILE A 87 0.37 -0.81 9.71
N ARG A 88 -0.91 -1.16 9.80
CA ARG A 88 -1.46 -2.46 9.43
C ARG A 88 -2.56 -2.28 8.40
N ILE A 89 -2.70 -3.19 7.45
CA ILE A 89 -3.78 -3.14 6.47
C ILE A 89 -5.05 -3.74 7.07
N THR A 90 -6.21 -3.14 6.76
CA THR A 90 -7.50 -3.67 7.15
C THR A 90 -8.03 -4.65 6.11
N HIS A 91 -9.11 -5.35 6.45
CA HIS A 91 -9.85 -6.16 5.47
C HIS A 91 -10.28 -5.32 4.25
N GLU A 92 -10.84 -4.14 4.50
CA GLU A 92 -11.25 -3.21 3.45
C GLU A 92 -10.08 -2.70 2.62
N GLY A 93 -8.91 -2.49 3.22
CA GLY A 93 -7.68 -2.15 2.51
C GLY A 93 -7.26 -3.22 1.49
N VAL A 94 -7.38 -4.50 1.85
CA VAL A 94 -7.07 -5.62 0.96
C VAL A 94 -8.09 -5.70 -0.19
N LEU A 95 -9.39 -5.59 0.11
CA LEU A 95 -10.43 -5.61 -0.92
C LEU A 95 -10.33 -4.42 -1.87
N HIS A 96 -10.00 -3.24 -1.33
CA HIS A 96 -9.76 -2.04 -2.13
C HIS A 96 -8.64 -2.28 -3.13
N ILE A 97 -7.49 -2.78 -2.69
CA ILE A 97 -6.40 -3.03 -3.62
C ILE A 97 -6.75 -4.13 -4.62
N GLN A 98 -7.44 -5.21 -4.22
CA GLN A 98 -7.88 -6.26 -5.13
C GLN A 98 -8.74 -5.69 -6.28
N LYS A 99 -9.70 -4.82 -5.93
CA LYS A 99 -10.62 -4.19 -6.89
C LYS A 99 -9.95 -3.19 -7.81
N TYR A 100 -8.99 -2.41 -7.29
CA TYR A 100 -8.42 -1.27 -8.02
C TYR A 100 -7.00 -1.49 -8.53
N ASN A 101 -6.35 -2.64 -8.24
CA ASN A 101 -4.95 -2.85 -8.66
C ASN A 101 -4.78 -2.75 -10.16
N GLU A 102 -5.65 -3.40 -10.94
CA GLU A 102 -5.60 -3.33 -12.40
C GLU A 102 -5.87 -1.92 -12.92
N PHE A 103 -6.79 -1.21 -12.29
CA PHE A 103 -7.13 0.16 -12.64
C PHE A 103 -5.94 1.10 -12.40
N TYR A 104 -5.29 0.99 -11.24
CA TYR A 104 -4.10 1.76 -10.91
C TYR A 104 -2.91 1.39 -11.80
N ARG A 105 -2.68 0.10 -12.09
CA ARG A 105 -1.65 -0.35 -13.04
C ARG A 105 -1.84 0.27 -14.42
N LYS A 106 -3.08 0.35 -14.92
CA LYS A 106 -3.40 0.93 -16.23
C LYS A 106 -3.23 2.44 -16.27
N ILE A 107 -3.68 3.17 -15.25
CA ILE A 107 -3.64 4.64 -15.25
C ILE A 107 -2.27 5.20 -14.89
N TYR A 108 -1.55 4.54 -13.99
CA TYR A 108 -0.27 5.01 -13.47
C TYR A 108 0.90 4.19 -13.98
N GLN A 109 0.77 3.50 -15.12
CA GLN A 109 1.79 2.57 -15.62
C GLN A 109 3.17 3.22 -15.74
N GLU A 110 3.24 4.41 -16.32
CA GLU A 110 4.50 5.14 -16.50
C GLU A 110 5.10 5.56 -15.15
N GLN A 111 4.26 6.05 -14.24
CA GLN A 111 4.66 6.47 -12.91
C GLN A 111 5.15 5.28 -12.08
N ILE A 112 4.46 4.14 -12.11
CA ILE A 112 4.87 2.91 -11.43
C ILE A 112 6.20 2.41 -12.00
N ARG A 113 6.36 2.41 -13.33
CA ARG A 113 7.61 2.01 -13.98
C ARG A 113 8.77 2.92 -13.58
N ASP A 114 8.57 4.24 -13.58
CA ASP A 114 9.59 5.20 -13.16
C ASP A 114 9.88 5.09 -11.66
N HIS A 115 8.84 4.85 -10.85
CA HIS A 115 8.98 4.64 -9.42
C HIS A 115 9.91 3.48 -9.10
N TYR A 116 9.77 2.36 -9.81
CA TYR A 116 10.60 1.17 -9.60
C TYR A 116 11.80 1.07 -10.54
N ARG A 117 12.08 2.08 -11.39
CA ARG A 117 13.12 2.02 -12.44
C ARG A 117 14.50 1.60 -11.95
N TYR A 118 14.87 2.01 -10.74
CA TYR A 118 16.18 1.74 -10.14
C TYR A 118 16.10 0.84 -8.89
N THR A 119 14.97 0.19 -8.67
CA THR A 119 14.73 -0.71 -7.52
C THR A 119 14.14 -2.02 -7.99
N LYS A 120 14.33 -3.12 -7.25
CA LYS A 120 13.73 -4.40 -7.61
C LYS A 120 12.22 -4.25 -7.68
N ALA A 121 11.62 -4.53 -8.85
CA ALA A 121 10.17 -4.47 -9.02
C ALA A 121 9.49 -5.39 -7.99
N PRO A 122 8.47 -4.90 -7.26
CA PRO A 122 7.75 -5.70 -6.30
C PRO A 122 6.98 -6.82 -7.01
N PHE A 123 6.63 -7.89 -6.28
CA PHE A 123 6.06 -9.10 -6.86
C PHE A 123 4.74 -8.83 -7.62
N TRP A 124 3.91 -7.88 -7.15
CA TRP A 124 2.65 -7.50 -7.79
C TRP A 124 2.81 -6.73 -9.12
N LEU A 125 4.04 -6.32 -9.46
CA LEU A 125 4.36 -5.65 -10.72
C LEU A 125 4.98 -6.60 -11.76
N ARG A 126 5.35 -7.82 -11.37
CA ARG A 126 5.94 -8.80 -12.29
C ARG A 126 4.78 -9.50 -13.03
N ASP A 127 4.81 -9.43 -14.35
CA ASP A 127 3.95 -10.25 -15.22
C ASP A 127 4.33 -11.73 -15.13
#